data_AF-A0A2S4WMS5-F1
#
_entry.id   AF-A0A2S4WMS5-F1
#
_cell.length_a   1.000
_cell.length_b   1.000
_cell.length_c   1.000
_cell.angle_alpha   90.00
_cell.angle_beta   90.00
_cell.angle_gamma   90.00
#
_symmetry.space_group_name_H-M   'P 1'
#
loop_
_entity.id
_entity.type
_entity.pdbx_description
1 polymer ?
#
loop_
_entity_poly.entity_id
_entity_poly.type
_entity_poly.pdbx_seq_one_letter_code
_entity_poly.pdbx_strand_id
1 'polypeptide(L)'
;MFVEKNRRGGKNSIDQFQRGAVQTDQDRMDALAITPLCLRVAFSMDNLLGYIPLWHDDPAYVREKERQESEGMCRCLCSNCEPTKSKTLVKNLVFANKDNFDNILQDTYQPTEARDLTHKYPPKRVSLRKRKVPEAERPIMEEFMAQLTTDLHKHYDTTFGAGGPLGSSDIFGAEEADAIATYMHHIRTPGDIRGIIGGECFDGQLLWLFEAISSFKTQQEKNTTPVPKKKARVTSAPACLSTNAPRFTRHSGVSNTTEIPVTISPVVGPRPPSKTALEAAAAAQRSLERKAQQERTRIAKQNRKDQLASFLKEGLESAQKDGVAAQHEEGGT
;
A
#
# COMPACT_ATOMS: atom_id res chain seq x y z
N MET A 1 -13.89 -15.99 -3.99
CA MET A 1 -14.21 -14.58 -3.67
C MET A 1 -12.97 -13.76 -3.99
N PHE A 2 -13.06 -12.75 -4.86
CA PHE A 2 -11.92 -11.85 -5.15
C PHE A 2 -11.88 -10.75 -4.09
N VAL A 3 -11.47 -11.10 -2.87
CA VAL A 3 -11.27 -10.12 -1.80
C VAL A 3 -9.79 -9.76 -1.76
N GLU A 4 -9.49 -8.49 -1.52
CA GLU A 4 -8.11 -8.04 -1.30
C GLU A 4 -7.52 -8.84 -0.14
N LYS A 5 -6.29 -9.34 -0.30
CA LYS A 5 -5.62 -10.11 0.75
C LYS A 5 -5.44 -9.31 2.05
N ASN A 6 -5.24 -8.00 1.91
CA ASN A 6 -5.09 -7.08 3.03
C ASN A 6 -5.84 -5.79 2.70
N ARG A 7 -6.85 -5.46 3.49
CA ARG A 7 -7.60 -4.21 3.40
C ARG A 7 -6.95 -3.13 4.25
N ARG A 8 -6.72 -1.94 3.68
CA ARG A 8 -6.19 -0.78 4.42
C ARG A 8 -7.20 -0.32 5.47
N GLY A 9 -6.79 -0.32 6.74
CA GLY A 9 -7.65 0.08 7.86
C GLY A 9 -8.73 -0.92 8.25
N GLY A 10 -8.75 -2.11 7.64
CA GLY A 10 -9.62 -3.22 8.02
C GLY A 10 -8.93 -4.25 8.91
N LYS A 11 -9.70 -5.21 9.42
CA LYS A 11 -9.20 -6.35 10.18
C LYS A 11 -8.71 -7.44 9.22
N ASN A 12 -7.42 -7.80 9.31
CA ASN A 12 -6.76 -8.70 8.35
C ASN A 12 -6.28 -10.03 8.98
N SER A 13 -6.50 -10.24 10.27
CA SER A 13 -6.19 -11.48 10.96
C SER A 13 -7.24 -11.79 12.02
N ILE A 14 -7.41 -13.07 12.35
CA ILE A 14 -8.40 -13.52 13.34
C ILE A 14 -8.13 -12.87 14.70
N ASP A 15 -6.86 -12.67 15.07
CA ASP A 15 -6.46 -12.05 16.34
C ASP A 15 -6.93 -10.59 16.51
N GLN A 16 -7.32 -9.92 15.42
CA GLN A 16 -7.86 -8.56 15.45
C GLN A 16 -9.36 -8.56 15.79
N PHE A 17 -9.99 -9.73 15.89
CA PHE A 17 -11.38 -9.90 16.32
C PHE A 17 -11.43 -10.34 17.78
N GLN A 18 -12.29 -9.68 18.55
CA GLN A 18 -12.59 -10.06 19.91
C GLN A 18 -13.77 -11.03 19.93
N ARG A 19 -13.62 -12.14 20.66
CA ARG A 19 -14.67 -13.16 20.78
C ARG A 19 -15.90 -12.60 21.49
N GLY A 20 -17.09 -12.84 20.92
CA GLY A 20 -18.36 -12.34 21.47
C GLY A 20 -18.62 -10.85 21.25
N ALA A 21 -17.70 -10.10 20.64
CA ALA A 21 -17.95 -8.72 20.27
C ALA A 21 -18.93 -8.64 19.09
N VAL A 22 -19.79 -7.61 19.11
CA VAL A 22 -20.69 -7.31 18.00
C VAL A 22 -19.85 -6.97 16.76
N GLN A 23 -20.15 -7.61 15.63
CA GLN A 23 -19.52 -7.29 14.35
C GLN A 23 -20.32 -6.17 13.67
N THR A 24 -19.68 -5.05 13.39
CA THR A 24 -20.24 -4.04 12.47
C THR A 24 -20.28 -4.57 11.04
N ASP A 25 -20.99 -3.92 10.12
CA ASP A 25 -21.00 -4.32 8.70
C ASP A 25 -19.59 -4.38 8.09
N GLN A 26 -18.71 -3.48 8.53
CA GLN A 26 -17.31 -3.49 8.14
C GLN A 26 -16.58 -4.73 8.67
N ASP A 27 -16.80 -5.06 9.94
CA ASP A 27 -16.20 -6.23 10.58
C ASP A 27 -16.71 -7.53 9.96
N ARG A 28 -17.98 -7.59 9.55
CA ARG A 28 -18.57 -8.74 8.85
C ARG A 28 -17.87 -8.98 7.51
N MET A 29 -17.62 -7.91 6.74
CA MET A 29 -16.88 -8.00 5.48
C MET A 29 -15.44 -8.47 5.69
N ASP A 30 -14.77 -7.93 6.71
CA ASP A 30 -13.40 -8.31 7.05
C ASP A 30 -13.35 -9.77 7.57
N ALA A 31 -14.31 -10.19 8.40
CA ALA A 31 -14.42 -11.55 8.92
C ALA A 31 -14.71 -12.56 7.81
N LEU A 32 -15.58 -12.24 6.85
CA LEU A 32 -15.87 -13.09 5.70
C LEU A 32 -14.64 -13.28 4.79
N ALA A 33 -13.78 -12.28 4.71
CA ALA A 33 -12.55 -12.37 3.93
C ALA A 33 -11.53 -13.35 4.53
N ILE A 34 -11.52 -13.51 5.85
CA ILE A 34 -10.50 -14.28 6.58
C ILE A 34 -11.02 -15.54 7.28
N THR A 35 -12.33 -15.77 7.31
CA THR A 35 -12.91 -16.89 8.06
C THR A 35 -12.33 -18.22 7.55
N PRO A 36 -11.82 -19.09 8.45
CA PRO A 36 -11.33 -20.40 8.08
C PRO A 36 -12.46 -21.43 7.94
N LEU A 37 -13.70 -21.04 8.26
CA LEU A 37 -14.83 -21.95 8.40
C LEU A 37 -15.57 -22.19 7.08
N CYS A 38 -16.50 -23.15 7.09
CA CYS A 38 -17.33 -23.43 5.92
C CYS A 38 -18.12 -22.19 5.48
N LEU A 39 -17.91 -21.72 4.25
CA LEU A 39 -18.58 -20.53 3.74
C LEU A 39 -20.11 -20.68 3.71
N ARG A 40 -20.62 -21.88 3.39
CA ARG A 40 -22.07 -22.15 3.41
C ARG A 40 -22.67 -21.95 4.79
N VAL A 41 -22.01 -22.45 5.82
CA VAL A 41 -22.44 -22.29 7.22
C VAL A 41 -22.27 -20.83 7.65
N ALA A 42 -21.14 -20.20 7.31
CA ALA A 42 -20.87 -18.80 7.63
C ALA A 42 -21.94 -17.86 7.05
N PHE A 43 -22.34 -18.03 5.78
CA PHE A 43 -23.43 -17.25 5.17
C PHE A 43 -24.78 -17.50 5.84
N SER A 44 -25.09 -18.75 6.20
CA SER A 44 -26.32 -19.07 6.93
C SER A 44 -26.37 -18.36 8.28
N MET A 45 -25.26 -18.43 9.03
CA MET A 45 -25.13 -17.75 10.32
C MET A 45 -25.21 -16.23 10.19
N ASP A 46 -24.59 -15.65 9.17
CA ASP A 46 -24.65 -14.21 8.95
C ASP A 46 -26.08 -13.73 8.71
N ASN A 47 -26.84 -14.49 7.91
CA ASN A 47 -28.25 -14.18 7.63
C ASN A 47 -29.15 -14.36 8.86
N LEU A 48 -28.87 -15.35 9.72
CA LEU A 48 -29.71 -15.68 10.89
C LEU A 48 -29.36 -14.88 12.14
N LEU A 49 -28.07 -14.59 12.36
CA LEU A 49 -27.53 -14.05 13.60
C LEU A 49 -26.76 -12.73 13.42
N GLY A 50 -26.51 -12.30 12.18
CA GLY A 50 -25.90 -11.01 11.87
C GLY A 50 -24.39 -10.94 12.10
N TYR A 51 -23.67 -12.07 12.09
CA TYR A 51 -22.21 -12.08 12.19
C TYR A 51 -21.58 -13.28 11.48
N ILE A 52 -20.30 -13.14 11.13
CA ILE A 52 -19.52 -14.20 10.49
C ILE A 52 -18.72 -14.98 11.55
N PRO A 53 -18.87 -16.31 11.63
CA PRO A 53 -18.11 -17.12 12.58
C PRO A 53 -16.63 -17.21 12.17
N LEU A 54 -15.73 -17.13 13.15
CA LEU A 54 -14.28 -17.21 12.95
C LEU A 54 -13.63 -18.40 13.66
N TRP A 55 -14.32 -19.02 14.62
CA TRP A 55 -13.81 -20.11 15.43
C TRP A 55 -14.65 -21.38 15.28
N HIS A 56 -13.97 -22.54 15.27
CA HIS A 56 -14.61 -23.84 15.06
C HIS A 56 -15.48 -24.29 16.24
N ASP A 57 -15.20 -23.77 17.42
CA ASP A 57 -15.89 -24.08 18.68
C ASP A 57 -17.04 -23.10 18.97
N ASP A 58 -17.38 -22.23 18.02
CA ASP A 58 -18.56 -21.37 18.13
C ASP A 58 -19.83 -22.24 18.21
N PRO A 59 -20.61 -22.18 19.32
CA PRO A 59 -21.78 -23.03 19.49
C PRO A 59 -22.84 -22.83 18.40
N ALA A 60 -22.99 -21.63 17.84
CA ALA A 60 -23.94 -21.39 16.77
C ALA A 60 -23.46 -21.98 15.44
N TYR A 61 -22.15 -21.96 15.18
CA TYR A 61 -21.55 -22.63 14.03
C TYR A 61 -21.70 -24.14 14.09
N VAL A 62 -21.43 -24.73 15.25
CA VAL A 62 -21.58 -26.17 15.46
C VAL A 62 -23.03 -26.58 15.25
N ARG A 63 -24.00 -25.89 15.85
CA ARG A 63 -25.43 -26.19 15.67
C ARG A 63 -25.89 -26.07 14.22
N GLU A 64 -25.48 -25.02 13.51
CA GLU A 64 -25.89 -24.85 12.11
C GLU A 64 -25.25 -25.91 11.21
N LYS A 65 -24.01 -26.31 11.49
CA LYS A 65 -23.35 -27.41 10.79
C LYS A 65 -24.09 -28.74 11.03
N GLU A 66 -24.41 -29.06 12.29
CA GLU A 66 -25.16 -30.26 12.66
C GLU A 66 -26.56 -30.29 12.05
N ARG A 67 -27.26 -29.16 12.01
CA ARG A 67 -28.56 -29.04 11.35
C ARG A 67 -28.45 -29.40 9.87
N GLN A 68 -27.49 -28.81 9.15
CA GLN A 68 -27.27 -29.11 7.73
C GLN A 68 -26.97 -30.61 7.48
N GLU A 69 -26.21 -31.24 8.38
CA GLU A 69 -25.95 -32.69 8.32
C GLU A 69 -27.20 -33.52 8.60
N SER A 70 -28.01 -33.13 9.59
CA SER A 70 -29.27 -33.82 9.96
C SER A 70 -30.36 -33.73 8.89
N GLU A 71 -30.38 -32.64 8.13
CA GLU A 71 -31.28 -32.44 6.98
C GLU A 71 -30.78 -33.12 5.71
N GLY A 72 -29.65 -33.84 5.77
CA GLY A 72 -29.10 -34.56 4.63
C GLY A 72 -28.56 -33.65 3.53
N MET A 73 -28.16 -32.42 3.86
CA MET A 73 -27.53 -31.54 2.87
C MET A 73 -26.22 -32.14 2.38
N CYS A 74 -25.93 -31.99 1.08
CA CYS A 74 -24.69 -32.49 0.50
C CYS A 74 -23.46 -31.85 1.16
N ARG A 75 -22.32 -32.56 1.12
CA ARG A 75 -21.04 -32.03 1.63
C ARG A 75 -20.68 -30.73 0.90
N CYS A 76 -20.29 -29.71 1.65
CA CYS A 76 -19.86 -28.43 1.06
C CYS A 76 -18.51 -28.56 0.34
N LEU A 77 -18.42 -27.99 -0.86
CA LEU A 77 -17.22 -27.95 -1.70
C LEU A 77 -16.62 -26.52 -1.79
N CYS A 78 -16.92 -25.65 -0.81
CA CYS A 78 -16.38 -24.30 -0.82
C CYS A 78 -14.84 -24.30 -0.62
N SER A 79 -14.21 -23.16 -0.89
CA SER A 79 -12.75 -23.01 -0.81
C SER A 79 -12.16 -23.31 0.58
N ASN A 80 -12.95 -23.16 1.64
CA ASN A 80 -12.51 -23.45 3.00
C ASN A 80 -12.71 -24.92 3.38
N CYS A 81 -13.76 -25.56 2.87
CA CYS A 81 -14.00 -26.99 3.08
C CYS A 81 -13.12 -27.89 2.21
N GLU A 82 -12.72 -27.41 1.02
CA GLU A 82 -11.89 -28.17 0.10
C GLU A 82 -10.85 -27.27 -0.63
N PRO A 83 -9.79 -26.86 0.08
CA PRO A 83 -8.84 -25.86 -0.41
C PRO A 83 -7.98 -26.36 -1.56
N THR A 84 -7.69 -27.66 -1.62
CA THR A 84 -6.87 -28.24 -2.69
C THR A 84 -7.64 -28.23 -4.01
N LYS A 85 -8.87 -28.75 -4.03
CA LYS A 85 -9.71 -28.74 -5.24
C LYS A 85 -10.04 -27.32 -5.68
N SER A 86 -10.29 -26.40 -4.75
CA SER A 86 -10.52 -24.99 -5.10
C SER A 86 -9.34 -24.36 -5.83
N LYS A 87 -8.09 -24.66 -5.42
CA LYS A 87 -6.89 -24.20 -6.13
C LYS A 87 -6.78 -24.80 -7.53
N THR A 88 -7.06 -26.10 -7.68
CA THR A 88 -7.08 -26.77 -9.00
C THR A 88 -8.14 -26.17 -9.90
N LEU A 89 -9.35 -25.97 -9.38
CA LEU A 89 -10.46 -25.32 -10.08
C LEU A 89 -10.04 -23.95 -10.63
N VAL A 90 -9.49 -23.07 -9.78
CA VAL A 90 -9.06 -21.72 -10.21
C VAL A 90 -7.99 -21.76 -11.29
N LYS A 91 -7.07 -22.72 -11.24
CA LYS A 91 -6.06 -22.91 -12.30
C LYS A 91 -6.70 -23.36 -13.62
N ASN A 92 -7.67 -24.27 -13.54
CA ASN A 92 -8.30 -24.85 -14.72
C ASN A 92 -9.38 -23.96 -15.35
N LEU A 93 -9.95 -23.01 -14.61
CA LEU A 93 -10.96 -22.05 -15.11
C LEU A 93 -10.49 -21.26 -16.34
N VAL A 94 -9.18 -21.09 -16.54
CA VAL A 94 -8.59 -20.44 -17.72
C VAL A 94 -8.86 -21.21 -19.02
N PHE A 95 -9.10 -22.52 -18.91
CA PHE A 95 -9.40 -23.42 -20.02
C PHE A 95 -10.89 -23.69 -20.18
N ALA A 96 -11.74 -23.08 -19.34
CA ALA A 96 -13.17 -23.33 -19.35
C ALA A 96 -13.81 -22.89 -20.67
N ASN A 97 -14.60 -23.79 -21.24
CA ASN A 97 -15.48 -23.62 -22.39
C ASN A 97 -16.81 -24.35 -22.10
N LYS A 98 -17.77 -24.29 -23.02
CA LYS A 98 -19.10 -24.87 -22.82
C LYS A 98 -19.07 -26.40 -22.64
N ASP A 99 -18.09 -27.07 -23.21
CA ASP A 99 -18.03 -28.54 -23.25
C ASP A 99 -17.25 -29.14 -22.07
N ASN A 100 -16.35 -28.37 -21.45
CA ASN A 100 -15.48 -28.85 -20.36
C ASN A 100 -15.77 -28.22 -19.00
N PHE A 101 -16.73 -27.28 -18.90
CA PHE A 101 -17.04 -26.56 -17.66
C PHE A 101 -17.41 -27.50 -16.50
N ASP A 102 -18.29 -28.47 -16.75
CA ASP A 102 -18.72 -29.42 -15.72
C ASP A 102 -17.57 -30.32 -15.26
N ASN A 103 -16.71 -30.75 -16.19
CA ASN A 103 -15.51 -31.53 -15.87
C ASN A 103 -14.51 -30.73 -15.02
N ILE A 104 -14.39 -29.42 -15.27
CA ILE A 104 -13.58 -28.51 -14.47
C ILE A 104 -14.17 -28.35 -13.06
N LEU A 105 -15.49 -28.19 -12.94
CA LEU A 105 -16.19 -28.11 -11.66
C LEU A 105 -16.07 -29.40 -10.84
N GLN A 106 -16.08 -30.55 -11.50
CA GLN A 106 -15.97 -31.88 -10.87
C GLN A 106 -14.52 -32.30 -10.58
N ASP A 107 -13.52 -31.47 -10.92
CA ASP A 107 -12.10 -31.77 -10.76
C ASP A 107 -11.63 -33.01 -11.56
N THR A 108 -12.33 -33.32 -12.66
CA THR A 108 -12.00 -34.44 -13.56
C THR A 108 -11.24 -33.98 -14.82
N TYR A 109 -11.24 -32.67 -15.09
CA TYR A 109 -10.53 -32.10 -16.23
C TYR A 109 -9.01 -32.08 -16.04
N GLN A 110 -8.28 -32.65 -17.00
CA GLN A 110 -6.83 -32.52 -17.09
C GLN A 110 -6.45 -31.63 -18.27
N PRO A 111 -5.70 -30.53 -18.04
CA PRO A 111 -5.27 -29.66 -19.12
C PRO A 111 -4.21 -30.36 -19.98
N THR A 112 -4.49 -30.51 -21.27
CA THR A 112 -3.53 -31.02 -22.26
C THR A 112 -2.55 -29.93 -22.73
N GLU A 113 -2.94 -28.66 -22.59
CA GLU A 113 -2.20 -27.50 -23.09
C GLU A 113 -1.89 -26.51 -21.96
N ALA A 114 -0.74 -25.84 -22.04
CA ALA A 114 -0.41 -24.72 -21.16
C ALA A 114 -0.81 -23.40 -21.84
N ARG A 115 -1.72 -22.64 -21.23
CA ARG A 115 -2.03 -21.26 -21.65
C ARG A 115 -1.26 -20.27 -20.79
N ASP A 116 -0.40 -19.47 -21.42
CA ASP A 116 0.24 -18.34 -20.77
C ASP A 116 -0.68 -17.12 -20.83
N LEU A 117 -1.16 -16.68 -19.66
CA LEU A 117 -1.97 -15.47 -19.53
C LEU A 117 -1.15 -14.21 -19.28
N THR A 118 0.18 -14.29 -19.21
CA THR A 118 1.04 -13.13 -18.89
C THR A 118 0.81 -11.95 -19.83
N HIS A 119 0.53 -12.21 -21.12
CA HIS A 119 0.22 -11.16 -22.10
C HIS A 119 -1.10 -10.41 -21.82
N LYS A 120 -2.05 -11.02 -21.09
CA LYS A 120 -3.34 -10.37 -20.75
C LYS A 120 -3.21 -9.40 -19.58
N TYR A 121 -2.20 -9.60 -18.73
CA TYR A 121 -1.94 -8.71 -17.60
C TYR A 121 -0.97 -7.60 -18.01
N PRO A 122 -1.22 -6.34 -17.62
CA PRO A 122 -0.24 -5.28 -17.86
C PRO A 122 1.12 -5.69 -17.28
N PRO A 123 2.22 -5.46 -18.00
CA PRO A 123 3.54 -5.76 -17.46
C PRO A 123 3.71 -5.02 -16.14
N LYS A 124 4.27 -5.70 -15.13
CA LYS A 124 4.62 -5.06 -13.86
C LYS A 124 5.44 -3.82 -14.17
N ARG A 125 4.94 -2.64 -13.76
CA ARG A 125 5.67 -1.39 -13.95
C ARG A 125 7.04 -1.52 -13.29
N VAL A 126 8.10 -1.19 -14.03
CA VAL A 126 9.46 -1.15 -13.49
C VAL A 126 9.46 -0.14 -12.35
N SER A 127 9.86 -0.56 -11.15
CA SER A 127 9.98 0.36 -10.03
C SER A 127 11.05 1.40 -10.34
N LEU A 128 10.66 2.67 -10.45
CA LEU A 128 11.62 3.75 -10.59
C LEU A 128 12.46 3.87 -9.32
N ARG A 129 13.76 4.09 -9.46
CA ARG A 129 14.66 4.22 -8.31
C ARG A 129 14.52 5.64 -7.78
N LYS A 130 14.04 5.76 -6.54
CA LYS A 130 13.99 7.04 -5.83
C LYS A 130 15.40 7.60 -5.65
N ARG A 131 15.60 8.89 -5.94
CA ARG A 131 16.82 9.60 -5.54
C ARG A 131 16.62 10.12 -4.13
N LYS A 132 17.59 9.88 -3.24
CA LYS A 132 17.62 10.56 -1.95
C LYS A 132 18.03 12.02 -2.21
N VAL A 133 17.12 12.96 -2.01
CA VAL A 133 17.41 14.40 -2.09
C VAL A 133 18.37 14.76 -0.96
N PRO A 134 19.59 15.26 -1.25
CA PRO A 134 20.52 15.73 -0.23
C PRO A 134 19.90 16.85 0.62
N GLU A 135 20.28 16.95 1.90
CA GLU A 135 19.70 17.94 2.83
C GLU A 135 19.84 19.39 2.32
N ALA A 136 20.94 19.69 1.62
CA ALA A 136 21.20 21.00 1.04
C ALA A 136 20.27 21.34 -0.14
N GLU A 137 19.72 20.34 -0.84
CA GLU A 137 18.82 20.54 -2.00
C GLU A 137 17.34 20.58 -1.57
N ARG A 138 17.02 20.18 -0.33
CA ARG A 138 15.64 20.15 0.17
C ARG A 138 14.89 21.49 0.13
N PRO A 139 15.44 22.61 0.64
CA PRO A 139 14.70 23.87 0.60
C PRO A 139 14.40 24.32 -0.82
N ILE A 140 15.35 24.08 -1.75
CA ILE A 140 15.19 24.39 -3.18
C ILE A 140 14.10 23.50 -3.80
N MET A 141 14.04 22.22 -3.44
CA MET A 141 12.98 21.31 -3.90
C MET A 141 11.62 21.69 -3.33
N GLU A 142 11.54 22.05 -2.05
CA GLU A 142 10.29 22.48 -1.40
C GLU A 142 9.74 23.75 -2.03
N GLU A 143 10.59 24.73 -2.32
CA GLU A 143 10.21 25.95 -3.05
C GLU A 143 9.72 25.62 -4.47
N PHE A 144 10.44 24.75 -5.19
CA PHE A 144 10.02 24.31 -6.52
C PHE A 144 8.68 23.57 -6.51
N MET A 145 8.45 22.67 -5.54
CA MET A 145 7.19 21.94 -5.41
C MET A 145 6.01 22.88 -5.12
N ALA A 146 6.22 23.85 -4.23
CA ALA A 146 5.20 24.87 -3.93
C ALA A 146 4.88 25.69 -5.17
N GLN A 147 5.91 26.18 -5.87
CA GLN A 147 5.73 26.97 -7.10
C GLN A 147 5.03 26.17 -8.19
N LEU A 148 5.47 24.92 -8.43
CA LEU A 148 4.88 24.03 -9.44
C LEU A 148 3.41 23.75 -9.16
N THR A 149 3.05 23.55 -7.89
CA THR A 149 1.66 23.31 -7.47
C THR A 149 0.81 24.55 -7.71
N THR A 150 1.25 25.72 -7.25
CA THR A 150 0.54 26.99 -7.42
C THR A 150 0.36 27.35 -8.90
N ASP A 151 1.40 27.22 -9.71
CA ASP A 151 1.35 27.56 -11.12
C ASP A 151 0.46 26.61 -11.92
N LEU A 152 0.46 25.31 -11.58
CA LEU A 152 -0.43 24.35 -12.22
C LEU A 152 -1.90 24.60 -11.84
N HIS A 153 -2.18 24.93 -10.57
CA HIS A 153 -3.53 25.30 -10.14
C HIS A 153 -4.04 26.51 -10.91
N LYS A 154 -3.20 27.54 -11.04
CA LYS A 154 -3.52 28.72 -11.83
C LYS A 154 -3.74 28.38 -13.32
N HIS A 155 -2.92 27.51 -13.88
CA HIS A 155 -3.06 27.07 -15.27
C HIS A 155 -4.38 26.32 -15.49
N TYR A 156 -4.75 25.43 -14.55
CA TYR A 156 -6.01 24.71 -14.57
C TYR A 156 -7.20 25.67 -14.48
N ASP A 157 -7.21 26.57 -13.50
CA ASP A 157 -8.30 27.53 -13.28
C ASP A 157 -8.47 28.48 -14.47
N THR A 158 -7.38 28.84 -15.15
CA THR A 158 -7.42 29.64 -16.38
C THR A 158 -8.00 28.86 -17.56
N THR A 159 -7.75 27.56 -17.63
CA THR A 159 -8.15 26.72 -18.77
C THR A 159 -9.61 26.25 -18.66
N PHE A 160 -10.07 25.91 -17.45
CA PHE A 160 -11.39 25.30 -17.23
C PHE A 160 -12.35 26.15 -16.39
N GLY A 161 -11.88 27.25 -15.80
CA GLY A 161 -12.67 28.12 -14.94
C GLY A 161 -12.89 27.55 -13.53
N ALA A 162 -13.13 28.43 -12.55
CA ALA A 162 -13.47 28.04 -11.20
C ALA A 162 -14.94 27.60 -11.14
N GLY A 163 -15.20 26.29 -11.15
CA GLY A 163 -16.57 25.76 -11.06
C GLY A 163 -16.77 24.31 -11.52
N GLY A 164 -15.71 23.61 -11.92
CA GLY A 164 -15.78 22.20 -12.28
C GLY A 164 -16.07 21.27 -11.09
N PRO A 165 -16.47 20.01 -11.33
CA PRO A 165 -16.71 19.01 -10.28
C PRO A 165 -15.43 18.63 -9.50
N LEU A 166 -14.26 18.85 -10.10
CA LEU A 166 -12.94 18.61 -9.51
C LEU A 166 -12.22 19.94 -9.33
N GLY A 167 -11.70 20.18 -8.14
CA GLY A 167 -10.84 21.33 -7.84
C GLY A 167 -9.43 21.12 -8.36
N SER A 168 -8.68 22.21 -8.54
CA SER A 168 -7.27 22.17 -8.93
C SER A 168 -6.40 21.36 -7.94
N SER A 169 -6.75 21.38 -6.65
CA SER A 169 -6.14 20.55 -5.61
C SER A 169 -6.40 19.04 -5.75
N ASP A 170 -7.50 18.64 -6.39
CA ASP A 170 -7.85 17.23 -6.61
C ASP A 170 -7.11 16.64 -7.81
N ILE A 171 -6.62 17.51 -8.70
CA ILE A 171 -5.91 17.14 -9.93
C ILE A 171 -4.41 17.03 -9.68
N PHE A 172 -3.89 17.89 -8.81
CA PHE A 172 -2.47 17.93 -8.49
C PHE A 172 -2.25 18.48 -7.09
N GLY A 173 -1.76 17.63 -6.20
CA GLY A 173 -1.49 17.97 -4.81
C GLY A 173 -0.02 17.79 -4.45
N ALA A 174 0.22 17.81 -3.14
CA ALA A 174 1.55 17.66 -2.57
C ALA A 174 2.17 16.29 -2.85
N GLU A 175 1.36 15.24 -2.99
CA GLU A 175 1.85 13.89 -3.27
C GLU A 175 2.44 13.78 -4.68
N GLU A 176 1.77 14.39 -5.67
CA GLU A 176 2.20 14.46 -7.05
C GLU A 176 3.46 15.32 -7.20
N ALA A 177 3.51 16.46 -6.52
CA ALA A 177 4.68 17.34 -6.50
C ALA A 177 5.91 16.64 -5.87
N ASP A 178 5.74 15.94 -4.74
CA ASP A 178 6.81 15.15 -4.10
C ASP A 178 7.28 14.00 -4.99
N ALA A 179 6.36 13.34 -5.70
CA ALA A 179 6.70 12.31 -6.66
C ALA A 179 7.58 12.88 -7.79
N ILE A 180 7.21 14.02 -8.38
CA ILE A 180 8.00 14.68 -9.42
C ILE A 180 9.39 15.05 -8.89
N ALA A 181 9.49 15.66 -7.71
CA ALA A 181 10.79 16.02 -7.13
C ALA A 181 11.66 14.78 -6.87
N THR A 182 11.07 13.70 -6.35
CA THR A 182 11.75 12.43 -6.04
C THR A 182 12.28 11.71 -7.29
N TYR A 183 11.55 11.80 -8.41
CA TYR A 183 11.86 11.12 -9.66
C TYR A 183 12.37 12.06 -10.77
N MET A 184 12.72 13.30 -10.44
CA MET A 184 13.11 14.34 -11.40
C MET A 184 14.24 13.91 -12.34
N HIS A 185 15.17 13.07 -11.88
CA HIS A 185 16.28 12.51 -12.67
C HIS A 185 15.84 11.49 -13.72
N HIS A 186 14.67 10.89 -13.59
CA HIS A 186 14.09 9.96 -14.55
C HIS A 186 13.23 10.63 -15.63
N ILE A 187 12.82 11.88 -15.42
CA ILE A 187 11.94 12.60 -16.34
C ILE A 187 12.75 13.08 -17.56
N ARG A 188 12.57 12.41 -18.70
CA ARG A 188 13.18 12.78 -20.00
C ARG A 188 12.15 13.13 -21.05
N THR A 189 10.93 12.63 -20.89
CA THR A 189 9.80 12.84 -21.79
C THR A 189 8.55 13.20 -20.99
N PRO A 190 7.54 13.86 -21.62
CA PRO A 190 6.23 14.08 -20.99
C PRO A 190 5.55 12.77 -20.56
N GLY A 191 5.82 11.66 -21.26
CA GLY A 191 5.28 10.33 -20.91
C GLY A 191 5.80 9.79 -19.58
N ASP A 192 7.02 10.14 -19.18
CA ASP A 192 7.59 9.72 -17.89
C ASP A 192 6.82 10.34 -16.72
N ILE A 193 6.33 11.57 -16.88
CA ILE A 193 5.53 12.29 -15.89
C ILE A 193 4.22 11.55 -15.62
N ARG A 194 3.56 11.06 -16.67
CA ARG A 194 2.35 10.23 -16.54
C ARG A 194 2.62 8.93 -15.78
N GLY A 195 3.81 8.35 -15.97
CA GLY A 195 4.25 7.18 -15.23
C GLY A 195 4.49 7.44 -13.74
N ILE A 196 4.89 8.67 -13.38
CA ILE A 196 5.26 9.10 -12.03
C ILE A 196 4.05 9.54 -11.21
N ILE A 197 3.24 10.46 -11.75
CA ILE A 197 2.02 10.97 -11.09
C ILE A 197 0.93 9.90 -11.12
N GLY A 198 0.78 9.22 -12.26
CA GLY A 198 -0.37 8.36 -12.50
C GLY A 198 -1.66 9.17 -12.66
N GLY A 199 -2.80 8.50 -12.51
CA GLY A 199 -4.11 9.13 -12.57
C GLY A 199 -4.55 9.59 -13.97
N GLU A 200 -5.67 10.29 -13.99
CA GLU A 200 -6.17 11.01 -15.17
C GLU A 200 -5.44 12.35 -15.27
N CYS A 201 -5.03 12.73 -16.47
CA CYS A 201 -4.41 14.02 -16.73
C CYS A 201 -5.29 14.78 -17.73
N PHE A 202 -5.43 16.08 -17.54
CA PHE A 202 -6.12 16.92 -18.52
C PHE A 202 -5.21 17.23 -19.71
N ASP A 203 -5.82 17.60 -20.83
CA ASP A 203 -5.09 17.88 -22.07
C ASP A 203 -4.09 19.03 -21.88
N GLY A 204 -2.84 18.80 -22.25
CA GLY A 204 -1.75 19.78 -22.10
C GLY A 204 -1.02 19.75 -20.75
N GLN A 205 -1.56 19.12 -19.71
CA GLN A 205 -0.95 19.06 -18.37
C GLN A 205 0.48 18.50 -18.41
N LEU A 206 0.68 17.38 -19.10
CA LEU A 206 1.98 16.70 -19.14
C LEU A 206 3.05 17.51 -19.86
N LEU A 207 2.67 18.24 -20.93
CA LEU A 207 3.58 19.10 -21.67
C LEU A 207 3.98 20.30 -20.82
N TRP A 208 3.00 20.94 -20.18
CA TRP A 208 3.23 22.07 -19.29
C TRP A 208 4.14 21.72 -18.12
N LEU A 209 3.86 20.59 -17.45
CA LEU A 209 4.71 20.09 -16.35
C LEU A 209 6.13 19.79 -16.83
N PHE A 210 6.27 19.19 -18.02
CA PHE A 210 7.58 18.90 -18.58
C PHE A 210 8.39 20.16 -18.86
N GLU A 211 7.74 21.22 -19.35
CA GLU A 211 8.38 22.53 -19.59
C GLU A 211 8.81 23.20 -18.28
N ALA A 212 7.95 23.21 -17.25
CA ALA A 212 8.28 23.73 -15.93
C ALA A 212 9.48 23.01 -15.30
N ILE A 213 9.50 21.67 -15.37
CA ILE A 213 10.60 20.83 -14.87
C ILE A 213 11.89 21.08 -15.66
N SER A 214 11.81 21.20 -16.99
CA SER A 214 12.97 21.44 -17.85
C SER A 214 13.59 22.82 -17.60
N SER A 215 12.74 23.84 -17.39
CA SER A 215 13.16 25.18 -17.02
C SER A 215 13.89 25.17 -15.69
N PHE A 216 13.35 24.46 -14.70
CA PHE A 216 13.97 24.31 -13.38
C PHE A 216 15.33 23.60 -13.44
N LYS A 217 15.44 22.49 -14.20
CA LYS A 217 16.73 21.80 -14.42
C LYS A 217 17.79 22.73 -14.98
N THR A 218 17.41 23.53 -15.98
CA THR A 218 18.30 24.50 -16.63
C THR A 218 18.75 25.61 -15.66
N GLN A 219 17.85 26.09 -14.79
CA GLN A 219 18.19 27.11 -13.78
C GLN A 219 19.15 26.56 -12.72
N GLN A 220 18.99 25.31 -12.28
CA GLN A 220 19.92 24.68 -11.36
C GLN A 220 21.32 24.48 -11.95
N GLU A 221 21.42 24.10 -13.23
CA GLU A 221 22.70 23.98 -13.93
C GLU A 221 23.41 25.34 -14.06
N LYS A 222 22.66 26.44 -14.21
CA LYS A 222 23.21 27.81 -14.25
C LYS A 222 23.67 28.30 -12.88
N ASN A 223 22.98 27.92 -11.81
CA ASN A 223 23.30 28.32 -10.44
C ASN A 223 24.44 27.49 -9.81
N THR A 224 24.80 26.35 -10.42
CA THR A 224 25.96 25.56 -10.01
C THR A 224 27.18 25.93 -10.86
N THR A 225 28.07 26.76 -10.31
CA THR A 225 29.36 27.12 -10.93
C THR A 225 30.15 25.84 -11.29
N PRO A 226 30.79 25.74 -12.47
CA PRO A 226 31.48 24.51 -12.88
C PRO A 226 32.72 24.29 -12.00
N VAL A 227 32.60 23.40 -11.00
CA VAL A 227 33.77 22.82 -10.35
C VAL A 227 34.46 21.92 -11.37
N PRO A 228 35.76 22.14 -11.69
CA PRO A 228 36.45 21.29 -12.65
C PRO A 228 36.49 19.86 -12.12
N LYS A 229 35.88 18.93 -12.87
CA LYS A 229 36.01 17.50 -12.62
C LYS A 229 37.51 17.16 -12.60
N LYS A 230 38.03 16.72 -11.45
CA LYS A 230 39.38 16.15 -11.37
C LYS A 230 39.50 15.08 -12.45
N LYS A 231 40.38 15.32 -13.43
CA LYS A 231 40.68 14.39 -14.50
C LYS A 231 41.06 13.04 -13.88
N ALA A 232 40.40 11.99 -14.34
CA ALA A 232 40.77 10.62 -14.01
C ALA A 232 42.24 10.42 -14.41
N ARG A 233 43.04 9.91 -13.47
CA ARG A 233 44.41 9.50 -13.73
C ARG A 233 44.37 8.31 -14.69
N VAL A 234 44.72 8.57 -15.94
CA VAL A 234 45.08 7.54 -16.91
C VAL A 234 46.37 6.91 -16.39
N THR A 235 46.32 5.63 -16.03
CA THR A 235 47.51 4.81 -15.84
C THR A 235 47.53 3.85 -17.02
N SER A 236 48.55 4.02 -17.84
CA SER A 236 48.82 3.32 -19.07
C SER A 236 49.42 1.93 -18.83
N ALA A 237 49.12 1.04 -19.79
CA ALA A 237 49.81 -0.22 -20.14
C ALA A 237 49.27 -1.53 -19.52
N PRO A 238 49.40 -2.67 -20.23
CA PRO A 238 48.75 -2.94 -21.52
C PRO A 238 47.98 -4.29 -21.50
N ALA A 239 47.12 -4.48 -22.50
CA ALA A 239 46.42 -5.73 -22.74
C ALA A 239 47.38 -6.87 -23.14
N CYS A 240 47.20 -8.05 -22.58
CA CYS A 240 47.60 -9.31 -23.19
C CYS A 240 46.44 -10.32 -23.07
N LEU A 241 46.17 -10.95 -24.22
CA LEU A 241 45.15 -11.96 -24.46
C LEU A 241 45.50 -13.27 -23.74
N SER A 242 44.48 -14.06 -23.37
CA SER A 242 44.27 -15.45 -23.84
C SER A 242 43.55 -16.33 -22.80
N THR A 243 42.33 -16.73 -23.16
CA THR A 243 41.68 -18.05 -22.98
C THR A 243 42.18 -19.02 -21.89
N ASN A 244 41.32 -19.32 -20.91
CA ASN A 244 40.63 -20.60 -20.74
C ASN A 244 40.05 -20.72 -19.32
N ALA A 245 38.77 -21.08 -19.24
CA ALA A 245 38.13 -21.56 -18.01
C ALA A 245 38.72 -22.96 -17.63
N PRO A 246 38.57 -23.45 -16.38
CA PRO A 246 37.25 -23.83 -15.87
C PRO A 246 36.97 -23.54 -14.38
N ARG A 247 35.66 -23.57 -14.10
CA ARG A 247 34.99 -23.73 -12.79
C ARG A 247 35.71 -24.67 -11.84
N PHE A 248 35.78 -24.30 -10.56
CA PHE A 248 35.53 -25.24 -9.47
C PHE A 248 34.76 -24.59 -8.32
N THR A 249 33.64 -25.21 -7.99
CA THR A 249 32.85 -25.09 -6.78
C THR A 249 33.55 -25.79 -5.61
N ARG A 250 33.57 -25.18 -4.42
CA ARG A 250 33.81 -25.86 -3.13
C ARG A 250 33.18 -25.06 -1.99
N HIS A 251 31.97 -25.37 -1.54
CA HIS A 251 31.61 -26.32 -0.46
C HIS A 251 32.59 -26.43 0.73
N SER A 252 32.06 -25.97 1.87
CA SER A 252 32.04 -26.61 3.20
C SER A 252 33.27 -26.64 4.09
N GLY A 253 32.99 -26.33 5.37
CA GLY A 253 33.51 -27.07 6.55
C GLY A 253 34.91 -26.65 6.97
N VAL A 254 35.06 -25.79 7.97
CA VAL A 254 35.23 -26.18 9.39
C VAL A 254 36.38 -27.17 9.57
N SER A 255 37.48 -26.73 10.17
CA SER A 255 38.00 -27.35 11.39
C SER A 255 39.06 -26.47 12.07
N ASN A 256 38.81 -26.34 13.37
CA ASN A 256 39.62 -25.81 14.45
C ASN A 256 41.14 -26.04 14.33
N THR A 257 41.89 -25.03 14.75
CA THR A 257 43.07 -25.24 15.59
C THR A 257 43.24 -24.05 16.54
N THR A 258 43.23 -24.41 17.80
CA THR A 258 43.65 -23.70 19.00
C THR A 258 44.99 -23.00 18.79
N GLU A 259 45.10 -21.73 19.21
CA GLU A 259 46.08 -21.25 20.20
C GLU A 259 46.08 -19.72 20.23
N ILE A 260 45.82 -19.19 21.43
CA ILE A 260 45.96 -17.79 21.79
C ILE A 260 47.40 -17.58 22.26
N PRO A 261 48.03 -16.43 21.96
CA PRO A 261 48.73 -15.72 23.03
C PRO A 261 48.12 -14.34 23.23
N VAL A 262 47.80 -14.09 24.50
CA VAL A 262 47.34 -12.81 25.05
C VAL A 262 48.50 -11.84 25.01
N THR A 263 48.34 -10.72 24.30
CA THR A 263 49.14 -9.52 24.53
C THR A 263 48.21 -8.42 25.04
N ILE A 264 48.42 -8.07 26.30
CA ILE A 264 47.73 -6.99 27.03
C ILE A 264 48.09 -5.65 26.37
N SER A 265 47.10 -4.81 26.14
CA SER A 265 47.26 -3.39 25.79
C SER A 265 46.17 -2.56 26.47
N PRO A 266 46.43 -1.29 26.76
CA PRO A 266 46.02 -0.65 28.00
C PRO A 266 44.57 -0.11 27.98
N VAL A 267 44.05 0.09 29.19
CA VAL A 267 42.78 0.77 29.48
C VAL A 267 42.74 2.13 28.77
N VAL A 268 41.87 2.27 27.78
CA VAL A 268 41.49 3.55 27.18
C VAL A 268 40.15 3.95 27.78
N GLY A 269 40.11 5.13 28.40
CA GLY A 269 38.89 5.75 28.92
C GLY A 269 37.81 5.92 27.84
N PRO A 270 36.57 6.31 28.22
CA PRO A 270 35.43 6.30 27.30
C PRO A 270 35.73 7.18 26.08
N ARG A 271 35.84 6.52 24.93
CA ARG A 271 36.07 7.18 23.64
C ARG A 271 34.89 8.11 23.36
N PRO A 272 35.10 9.38 22.99
CA PRO A 272 34.00 10.26 22.62
C PRO A 272 33.21 9.63 21.46
N PRO A 273 31.87 9.77 21.46
CA PRO A 273 31.03 9.08 20.50
C PRO A 273 31.46 9.44 19.08
N SER A 274 31.68 8.40 18.26
CA SER A 274 32.07 8.59 16.86
C SER A 274 31.03 9.46 16.15
N LYS A 275 31.46 10.24 15.15
CA LYS A 275 30.57 11.10 14.33
C LYS A 275 29.35 10.33 13.81
N THR A 276 29.54 9.06 13.44
CA THR A 276 28.50 8.10 13.06
C THR A 276 27.50 7.76 14.18
N ALA A 277 27.95 7.66 15.43
CA ALA A 277 27.07 7.39 16.57
C ALA A 277 26.20 8.62 16.94
N LEU A 278 26.76 9.82 16.81
CA LEU A 278 26.03 11.08 17.02
C LEU A 278 24.95 11.29 15.93
N GLU A 279 25.28 10.99 14.67
CA GLU A 279 24.31 11.05 13.56
C GLU A 279 23.19 10.00 13.71
N ALA A 280 23.51 8.80 14.20
CA ALA A 280 22.51 7.77 14.48
C ALA A 280 21.56 8.15 15.63
N ALA A 281 22.09 8.76 16.70
CA ALA A 281 21.28 9.27 17.81
C ALA A 281 20.35 10.42 17.36
N ALA A 282 20.86 11.36 16.55
CA ALA A 282 20.06 12.44 15.98
C ALA A 282 19.01 11.95 14.96
N ALA A 283 19.30 10.86 14.23
CA ALA A 283 18.31 10.22 13.36
C ALA A 283 17.20 9.51 14.17
N ALA A 284 17.56 8.84 15.26
CA ALA A 284 16.60 8.21 16.17
C ALA A 284 15.67 9.26 16.82
N GLN A 285 16.21 10.39 17.28
CA GLN A 285 15.41 11.50 17.82
C GLN A 285 14.44 12.07 16.78
N ARG A 286 14.89 12.35 15.56
CA ARG A 286 14.01 12.82 14.47
C ARG A 286 12.92 11.81 14.11
N SER A 287 13.22 10.50 14.21
CA SER A 287 12.21 9.47 13.99
C SER A 287 11.17 9.43 15.11
N LEU A 288 11.56 9.68 16.36
CA LEU A 288 10.64 9.74 17.49
C LEU A 288 9.76 10.98 17.42
N GLU A 289 10.31 12.13 17.05
CA GLU A 289 9.56 13.38 16.83
C GLU A 289 8.53 13.23 15.71
N ARG A 290 8.91 12.61 14.57
CA ARG A 290 7.96 12.32 13.49
C ARG A 290 6.82 11.41 13.93
N LYS A 291 7.12 10.37 14.73
CA LYS A 291 6.09 9.49 15.30
C LYS A 291 5.18 10.25 16.27
N ALA A 292 5.75 11.10 17.13
CA ALA A 292 4.98 11.94 18.05
C ALA A 292 4.08 12.94 17.31
N GLN A 293 4.56 13.52 16.21
CA GLN A 293 3.77 14.45 15.40
C GLN A 293 2.66 13.75 14.63
N GLN A 294 2.93 12.56 14.08
CA GLN A 294 1.89 11.71 13.48
C GLN A 294 0.81 11.33 14.50
N GLU A 295 1.19 10.94 15.71
CA GLU A 295 0.23 10.61 16.76
C GLU A 295 -0.60 11.84 17.19
N ARG A 296 0.03 13.02 17.33
CA ARG A 296 -0.70 14.28 17.58
C ARG A 296 -1.71 14.58 16.48
N THR A 297 -1.35 14.41 15.21
CA THR A 297 -2.30 14.61 14.10
C THR A 297 -3.42 13.57 14.09
N ARG A 298 -3.14 12.33 14.50
CA ARG A 298 -4.14 11.26 14.62
C ARG A 298 -5.15 11.58 15.72
N ILE A 299 -4.68 12.00 16.89
CA ILE A 299 -5.52 12.45 18.01
C ILE A 299 -6.36 13.66 17.59
N ALA A 300 -5.77 14.66 16.94
CA ALA A 300 -6.51 15.84 16.47
C ALA A 300 -7.62 15.48 15.47
N LYS A 301 -7.36 14.56 14.54
CA LYS A 301 -8.38 14.05 13.61
C LYS A 301 -9.49 13.28 14.33
N GLN A 302 -9.14 12.48 15.34
CA GLN A 302 -10.12 11.75 16.13
C GLN A 302 -11.01 12.71 16.93
N ASN A 303 -10.41 13.67 17.65
CA ASN A 303 -11.15 14.69 18.39
C ASN A 303 -12.10 15.49 17.47
N ARG A 304 -11.67 15.81 16.24
CA ARG A 304 -12.54 16.47 15.26
C ARG A 304 -13.72 15.59 14.84
N LYS A 305 -13.50 14.28 14.66
CA LYS A 305 -14.60 13.34 14.37
C LYS A 305 -15.58 13.24 15.54
N ASP A 306 -15.07 13.20 16.76
CA ASP A 306 -15.90 13.11 17.96
C ASP A 306 -16.72 14.39 18.17
N GLN A 307 -16.14 15.57 17.90
CA GLN A 307 -16.88 16.84 17.88
C GLN A 307 -18.00 16.85 16.83
N LEU A 308 -17.72 16.40 15.60
CA LEU A 308 -18.73 16.32 14.54
C LEU A 308 -19.85 15.34 14.91
N ALA A 309 -19.52 14.21 15.54
CA ALA A 309 -20.51 13.26 16.03
C ALA A 309 -21.39 13.85 17.14
N SER A 310 -20.81 14.65 18.05
CA SER A 310 -21.57 15.38 19.07
C SER A 310 -22.58 16.35 18.45
N PHE A 311 -22.15 17.17 17.47
CA PHE A 311 -23.05 18.10 16.79
C PHE A 311 -24.18 17.40 16.03
N LEU A 312 -23.89 16.28 15.37
CA LEU A 312 -24.91 15.49 14.69
C LEU A 312 -25.93 14.91 15.67
N LYS A 313 -25.47 14.43 16.83
CA LYS A 313 -26.33 13.90 17.88
C LYS A 313 -27.22 14.99 18.49
N GLU A 314 -26.66 16.15 18.82
CA GLU A 314 -27.41 17.31 19.34
C GLU A 314 -28.45 17.82 18.33
N GLY A 315 -28.10 17.83 17.03
CA GLY A 315 -29.03 18.19 15.96
C GLY A 315 -30.21 17.22 15.82
N LEU A 316 -29.95 15.91 15.94
CA LEU A 316 -30.99 14.89 15.93
C LEU A 316 -31.90 14.96 17.16
N GLU A 317 -31.33 15.19 18.35
CA GLU A 317 -32.09 15.36 19.59
C GLU A 317 -32.95 16.63 19.58
N SER A 318 -32.47 17.71 18.97
CA SER A 318 -33.23 18.95 18.81
C SER A 318 -34.39 18.77 17.82
N ALA A 319 -34.14 18.14 16.68
CA ALA A 319 -35.18 17.84 15.70
C ALA A 319 -36.28 16.90 16.26
N GLN A 320 -35.92 15.95 17.13
CA GLN A 320 -36.90 15.11 17.82
C GLN A 320 -37.75 15.90 18.82
N LYS A 321 -37.16 16.84 19.56
CA LYS A 321 -37.92 17.70 20.50
C LYS A 321 -38.87 18.63 19.76
N ASP A 322 -38.44 19.22 18.66
CA ASP A 322 -39.27 20.10 17.82
C ASP A 322 -40.42 19.32 17.14
N GLY A 323 -40.16 18.09 16.71
CA GLY A 323 -41.19 17.20 16.15
C GLY A 323 -42.24 16.74 17.18
N VAL A 324 -41.85 16.53 18.44
CA VAL A 324 -42.78 16.17 19.53
C VAL A 324 -43.59 17.38 20.00
N ALA A 325 -43.01 18.59 19.98
CA ALA A 325 -43.74 19.82 20.29
C ALA A 325 -44.83 20.13 19.24
N ALA A 326 -44.54 19.94 17.95
CA ALA A 326 -45.51 20.16 16.87
C ALA A 326 -46.70 19.19 16.92
N GLN A 327 -46.50 17.95 17.38
CA GLN A 327 -47.58 16.96 17.52
C GLN A 327 -48.50 17.21 18.72
N HIS A 328 -48.04 17.97 19.71
CA HIS A 328 -48.84 18.32 20.89
C HIS A 328 -49.76 19.53 20.64
N GLU A 329 -49.48 20.36 19.62
CA GLU A 329 -50.34 21.49 19.23
C GLU A 329 -51.48 21.09 18.28
N GLU A 330 -51.34 20.04 17.46
CA GLU A 330 -52.41 19.57 16.55
C GLU A 330 -53.42 18.60 17.20
N GLY A 331 -53.14 18.09 18.40
CA GLY A 331 -54.03 17.16 19.11
C GLY A 331 -55.00 17.79 20.12
N GLY A 332 -55.04 19.13 20.19
CA GLY A 332 -55.77 19.89 21.21
C GLY A 332 -56.81 20.85 20.63
N THR A 333 -57.79 20.34 19.90
CA THR A 333 -59.07 21.02 19.64
C THR A 333 -60.23 20.04 19.65
#